data_AF-A0A317G2A1-F1
#
_entry.id   AF-A0A317G2A1-F1
#
_cell.length_a   1.000
_cell.length_b   1.000
_cell.length_c   1.000
_cell.angle_alpha   90.00
_cell.angle_beta   90.00
_cell.angle_gamma   90.00
#
_symmetry.space_group_name_H-M   'P 1'
#
loop_
_entity.id
_entity.type
_entity.pdbx_description
1 polymer ?
#
loop_
_entity_poly.entity_id
_entity_poly.type
_entity_poly.pdbx_seq_one_letter_code
_entity_poly.pdbx_strand_id
1 'polypeptide(L)'
;MYFRVGGIPSDRPCKTKACITIDFDNTVGDNLWVWRADHGDNVGWDRNTCENGIIINGDNVTMYALMVEHFNGYQTLWNGNGGTCIMYQSEVPYDVPDKKQWINPDGKRFGYASFKVSDDVTSFYAVGLGVYLYNRDNSIPMYCAMEVPDIEGVHVHNIITAYLNGFPGMKCVINEAGDSIISPGQTSKILDYENGQWR
;
A
#
# COMPACT_ATOMS: atom_id res chain seq x y z
N MET A 1 7.42 15.52 5.11
CA MET A 1 6.91 15.47 6.51
C MET A 1 6.91 14.02 6.99
N TYR A 2 6.97 13.76 8.30
CA TYR A 2 7.06 12.39 8.83
C TYR A 2 6.00 12.10 9.87
N PHE A 3 5.35 10.94 9.76
CA PHE A 3 4.25 10.51 10.62
C PHE A 3 4.59 9.15 11.23
N ARG A 4 4.27 8.99 12.51
CA ARG A 4 4.53 7.76 13.27
C ARG A 4 3.34 7.41 14.15
N VAL A 5 2.92 6.14 14.11
CA VAL A 5 1.91 5.58 15.02
C VAL A 5 2.54 4.48 15.89
N GLY A 6 2.88 4.83 17.12
CA GLY A 6 3.49 3.90 18.09
C GLY A 6 5.02 3.81 18.01
N GLY A 7 5.60 2.80 18.68
CA GLY A 7 7.03 2.49 18.60
C GLY A 7 7.96 3.36 19.45
N ILE A 8 7.41 4.27 20.27
CA ILE A 8 8.18 5.07 21.24
C ILE A 8 7.88 4.66 22.67
N PRO A 9 8.85 4.84 23.61
CA PRO A 9 8.61 4.65 25.03
C PRO A 9 7.34 5.36 25.49
N SER A 10 6.36 4.55 25.90
CA SER A 10 5.02 5.02 26.26
C SER A 10 4.36 4.02 27.20
N ASP A 11 3.50 4.51 28.07
CA ASP A 11 2.68 3.70 28.98
C ASP A 11 1.44 3.11 28.29
N ARG A 12 1.05 3.67 27.14
CA ARG A 12 -0.15 3.29 26.39
C ARG A 12 0.09 3.29 24.88
N PRO A 13 -0.64 2.46 24.11
CA PRO A 13 -0.57 2.49 22.66
C PRO A 13 -1.05 3.82 22.06
N CYS A 14 -0.46 4.18 20.90
CA CYS A 14 -0.91 5.26 20.04
C CYS A 14 -1.74 4.70 18.89
N LYS A 15 -2.93 5.27 18.65
CA LYS A 15 -3.88 4.82 17.61
C LYS A 15 -4.41 6.01 16.85
N THR A 16 -4.66 5.85 15.56
CA THR A 16 -5.38 6.83 14.72
C THR A 16 -6.19 6.10 13.65
N LYS A 17 -7.06 6.79 12.90
CA LYS A 17 -7.77 6.19 11.76
C LYS A 17 -6.96 6.28 10.48
N ALA A 18 -6.46 7.48 10.19
CA ALA A 18 -5.50 7.75 9.13
C ALA A 18 -4.41 8.69 9.66
N CYS A 19 -3.20 8.63 9.10
CA CYS A 19 -2.16 9.61 9.42
C CYS A 19 -2.36 10.91 8.64
N ILE A 20 -2.78 10.79 7.38
CA ILE A 20 -2.95 11.91 6.46
C ILE A 20 -4.25 11.73 5.67
N THR A 21 -5.04 12.79 5.59
CA THR A 21 -6.13 12.93 4.62
C THR A 21 -5.90 14.20 3.82
N ILE A 22 -5.88 14.10 2.50
CA ILE A 22 -5.69 15.23 1.58
C ILE A 22 -6.98 15.44 0.82
N ASP A 23 -7.75 16.44 1.23
CA ASP A 23 -9.02 16.81 0.60
C ASP A 23 -8.88 17.92 -0.45
N PHE A 24 -7.74 18.62 -0.47
CA PHE A 24 -7.53 19.75 -1.37
C PHE A 24 -6.89 19.33 -2.68
N ASP A 25 -7.49 19.82 -3.77
CA ASP A 25 -6.96 19.67 -5.11
C ASP A 25 -5.58 20.35 -5.26
N ASN A 26 -4.78 19.87 -6.20
CA ASN A 26 -3.47 20.41 -6.56
C ASN A 26 -2.45 20.40 -5.40
N THR A 27 -2.72 19.65 -4.32
CA THR A 27 -1.78 19.48 -3.22
C THR A 27 -0.52 18.76 -3.73
N VAL A 28 0.65 19.24 -3.31
CA VAL A 28 1.93 18.58 -3.57
C VAL A 28 2.47 18.02 -2.26
N GLY A 29 2.69 16.70 -2.23
CA GLY A 29 3.49 16.04 -1.22
C GLY A 29 4.89 15.76 -1.77
N ASP A 30 5.91 16.06 -0.96
CA ASP A 30 7.31 15.79 -1.28
C ASP A 30 7.99 15.22 -0.05
N ASN A 31 8.59 14.03 -0.20
CA ASN A 31 9.35 13.33 0.81
C ASN A 31 8.52 13.10 2.08
N LEU A 32 7.51 12.24 1.93
CA LEU A 32 6.63 11.81 3.02
C LEU A 32 6.99 10.40 3.45
N TRP A 33 7.21 10.22 4.75
CA TRP A 33 7.25 8.89 5.36
C TRP A 33 6.14 8.76 6.38
N VAL A 34 5.25 7.81 6.15
CA VAL A 34 4.03 7.58 6.91
C VAL A 34 4.09 6.16 7.45
N TRP A 35 4.37 6.04 8.75
CA TRP A 35 4.80 4.77 9.32
C TRP A 35 3.93 4.37 10.52
N ARG A 36 3.18 3.27 10.38
CA ARG A 36 2.67 2.55 11.56
C ARG A 36 3.82 1.72 12.10
N ALA A 37 4.16 1.89 13.37
CA ALA A 37 5.34 1.25 13.92
C ALA A 37 5.28 -0.28 13.84
N ASP A 38 6.32 -0.92 13.31
CA ASP A 38 6.50 -2.39 13.28
C ASP A 38 7.40 -2.90 14.43
N HIS A 39 8.02 -1.99 15.18
CA HIS A 39 8.89 -2.27 16.32
C HIS A 39 8.85 -1.17 17.40
N GLY A 40 9.33 -1.51 18.60
CA GLY A 40 9.36 -0.64 19.79
C GLY A 40 8.20 -0.92 20.75
N ASP A 41 7.97 0.03 21.68
CA ASP A 41 6.97 -0.14 22.73
C ASP A 41 5.53 -0.03 22.18
N ASN A 42 4.64 -0.83 22.77
CA ASN A 42 3.21 -0.86 22.46
C ASN A 42 2.87 -1.07 20.97
N VAL A 43 3.70 -1.85 20.27
CA VAL A 43 3.47 -2.26 18.87
C VAL A 43 2.80 -3.62 18.78
N GLY A 44 1.85 -3.75 17.87
CA GLY A 44 1.14 -4.98 17.55
C GLY A 44 -0.22 -4.69 16.93
N TRP A 45 -0.82 -5.70 16.31
CA TRP A 45 -2.03 -5.57 15.48
C TRP A 45 -3.13 -4.75 16.12
N ASP A 46 -3.52 -5.09 17.36
CA ASP A 46 -4.55 -4.41 18.14
C ASP A 46 -4.02 -3.30 19.05
N ARG A 47 -2.71 -3.08 19.06
CA ARG A 47 -2.04 -2.10 19.92
C ARG A 47 -1.93 -0.75 19.24
N ASN A 48 -1.14 -0.60 18.19
CA ASN A 48 -0.93 0.68 17.51
C ASN A 48 -1.76 0.77 16.22
N THR A 49 -3.06 0.49 16.32
CA THR A 49 -3.96 0.41 15.16
C THR A 49 -3.99 1.72 14.37
N CYS A 50 -3.85 1.60 13.06
CA CYS A 50 -4.09 2.65 12.09
C CYS A 50 -4.62 2.03 10.80
N GLU A 51 -5.84 2.40 10.42
CA GLU A 51 -6.54 1.76 9.30
C GLU A 51 -5.85 2.04 7.98
N ASN A 52 -5.64 3.33 7.64
CA ASN A 52 -4.94 3.71 6.40
C ASN A 52 -3.76 4.62 6.71
N GLY A 53 -2.71 4.59 5.89
CA GLY A 53 -1.60 5.53 6.05
C GLY A 53 -2.00 6.92 5.56
N ILE A 54 -2.31 6.99 4.27
CA ILE A 54 -2.72 8.21 3.57
C ILE A 54 -3.98 7.96 2.74
N ILE A 55 -4.90 8.91 2.80
CA ILE A 55 -6.11 8.98 1.98
C ILE A 55 -6.05 10.27 1.16
N ILE A 56 -6.15 10.16 -0.17
CA ILE A 56 -6.05 11.29 -1.10
C ILE A 56 -7.38 11.44 -1.83
N ASN A 57 -8.15 12.45 -1.47
CA ASN A 57 -9.45 12.76 -2.05
C ASN A 57 -9.40 13.87 -3.11
N GLY A 58 -8.48 14.83 -2.97
CA GLY A 58 -8.35 15.94 -3.90
C GLY A 58 -7.87 15.51 -5.30
N ASP A 59 -8.33 16.22 -6.31
CA ASP A 59 -7.92 16.04 -7.71
C ASP A 59 -6.55 16.69 -7.98
N ASN A 60 -5.83 16.23 -8.99
CA ASN A 60 -4.54 16.77 -9.44
C ASN A 60 -3.46 16.81 -8.34
N VAL A 61 -3.58 15.93 -7.33
CA VAL A 61 -2.57 15.79 -6.27
C VAL A 61 -1.31 15.15 -6.85
N THR A 62 -0.16 15.70 -6.49
CA THR A 62 1.15 15.13 -6.85
C THR A 62 1.91 14.67 -5.62
N MET A 63 2.45 13.46 -5.68
CA MET A 63 3.29 12.86 -4.64
C MET A 63 4.67 12.53 -5.20
N TYR A 64 5.71 13.08 -4.58
CA TYR A 64 7.11 12.74 -4.83
C TYR A 64 7.69 12.02 -3.61
N ALA A 65 8.35 10.88 -3.84
CA ALA A 65 8.99 10.09 -2.78
C ALA A 65 8.04 9.83 -1.60
N LEU A 66 7.00 9.03 -1.87
CA LEU A 66 5.98 8.65 -0.90
C LEU A 66 6.29 7.27 -0.32
N MET A 67 6.56 7.21 0.98
CA MET A 67 6.84 5.97 1.73
C MET A 67 5.73 5.72 2.75
N VAL A 68 5.02 4.59 2.66
CA VAL A 68 3.82 4.31 3.49
C VAL A 68 3.80 2.85 3.95
N GLU A 69 3.85 2.61 5.26
CA GLU A 69 4.18 1.29 5.80
C GLU A 69 3.33 0.81 6.98
N HIS A 70 3.03 -0.50 6.95
CA HIS A 70 2.47 -1.35 7.99
C HIS A 70 1.04 -1.07 8.49
N PHE A 71 0.19 -0.35 7.75
CA PHE A 71 -1.19 -0.05 8.13
C PHE A 71 -2.13 -1.27 8.10
N ASN A 72 -3.21 -1.25 8.89
CA ASN A 72 -4.16 -2.37 9.01
C ASN A 72 -5.01 -2.60 7.76
N GLY A 73 -5.21 -1.57 6.93
CA GLY A 73 -5.97 -1.59 5.67
C GLY A 73 -5.07 -1.25 4.48
N TYR A 74 -5.55 -0.37 3.60
CA TYR A 74 -4.74 0.14 2.50
C TYR A 74 -3.65 1.06 3.04
N GLN A 75 -2.42 0.90 2.56
CA GLN A 75 -1.32 1.80 2.95
C GLN A 75 -1.63 3.19 2.36
N THR A 76 -1.97 3.21 1.07
CA THR A 76 -2.40 4.39 0.32
C THR A 76 -3.75 4.13 -0.34
N LEU A 77 -4.72 5.00 -0.08
CA LEU A 77 -6.01 5.06 -0.79
C LEU A 77 -6.09 6.36 -1.59
N TRP A 78 -6.25 6.24 -2.90
CA TRP A 78 -6.28 7.36 -3.85
C TRP A 78 -7.64 7.43 -4.55
N ASN A 79 -8.39 8.50 -4.29
CA ASN A 79 -9.75 8.73 -4.77
C ASN A 79 -9.84 9.86 -5.81
N GLY A 80 -8.85 10.77 -5.85
CA GLY A 80 -8.86 11.91 -6.77
C GLY A 80 -8.37 11.59 -8.18
N ASN A 81 -8.93 12.28 -9.18
CA ASN A 81 -8.54 12.23 -10.59
C ASN A 81 -7.29 13.06 -10.87
N GLY A 82 -6.63 12.83 -12.00
CA GLY A 82 -5.44 13.58 -12.43
C GLY A 82 -4.23 13.40 -11.51
N GLY A 83 -4.26 12.38 -10.65
CA GLY A 83 -3.22 12.15 -9.65
C GLY A 83 -1.88 11.72 -10.26
N THR A 84 -0.79 12.16 -9.64
CA THR A 84 0.58 11.78 -10.03
C THR A 84 1.36 11.25 -8.83
N CYS A 85 1.93 10.05 -8.92
CA CYS A 85 2.83 9.50 -7.90
C CYS A 85 4.19 9.11 -8.50
N ILE A 86 5.25 9.79 -8.11
CA ILE A 86 6.61 9.56 -8.61
C ILE A 86 7.49 9.10 -7.46
N MET A 87 8.00 7.87 -7.58
CA MET A 87 8.65 7.14 -6.49
C MET A 87 7.68 6.83 -5.35
N TYR A 88 7.34 5.54 -5.21
CA TYR A 88 6.58 5.02 -4.09
C TYR A 88 7.32 3.85 -3.45
N GLN A 89 7.33 3.78 -2.13
CA GLN A 89 7.76 2.59 -1.42
C GLN A 89 6.74 2.23 -0.33
N SER A 90 6.55 0.93 -0.12
CA SER A 90 5.71 0.44 0.96
C SER A 90 6.08 -0.96 1.41
N GLU A 91 5.84 -1.21 2.68
CA GLU A 91 5.80 -2.53 3.29
C GLU A 91 4.43 -2.77 3.92
N VAL A 92 3.82 -3.92 3.64
CA VAL A 92 2.55 -4.31 4.27
C VAL A 92 2.76 -4.74 5.74
N PRO A 93 1.72 -4.77 6.59
CA PRO A 93 1.88 -5.11 8.01
C PRO A 93 2.43 -6.52 8.23
N TYR A 94 3.42 -6.63 9.10
CA TYR A 94 4.04 -7.92 9.44
C TYR A 94 3.25 -8.73 10.46
N ASP A 95 2.42 -8.03 11.24
CA ASP A 95 1.83 -8.49 12.50
C ASP A 95 0.36 -8.89 12.36
N VAL A 96 -0.12 -9.11 11.14
CA VAL A 96 -1.46 -9.61 10.86
C VAL A 96 -1.65 -10.97 11.55
N PRO A 97 -2.62 -11.11 12.48
CA PRO A 97 -2.68 -12.27 13.36
C PRO A 97 -3.36 -13.48 12.72
N ASP A 98 -4.25 -13.28 11.75
CA ASP A 98 -4.84 -14.36 10.97
C ASP A 98 -5.46 -13.86 9.66
N LYS A 99 -5.56 -14.77 8.67
CA LYS A 99 -6.06 -14.44 7.31
C LYS A 99 -7.50 -13.90 7.26
N LYS A 100 -8.31 -14.11 8.30
CA LYS A 100 -9.69 -13.60 8.37
C LYS A 100 -9.74 -12.16 8.88
N GLN A 101 -8.67 -11.66 9.50
CA GLN A 101 -8.60 -10.29 9.99
C GLN A 101 -8.07 -9.28 8.97
N TRP A 102 -7.50 -9.78 7.88
CA TRP A 102 -6.98 -8.95 6.80
C TRP A 102 -7.55 -9.41 5.47
N ILE A 103 -8.81 -9.05 5.26
CA ILE A 103 -9.58 -9.30 4.04
C ILE A 103 -9.92 -7.93 3.46
N ASN A 104 -9.77 -7.77 2.15
CA ASN A 104 -10.11 -6.53 1.48
C ASN A 104 -11.64 -6.24 1.54
N PRO A 105 -12.09 -5.00 1.24
CA PRO A 105 -13.49 -4.61 1.40
C PRO A 105 -14.49 -5.41 0.55
N ASP A 106 -14.06 -6.01 -0.58
CA ASP A 106 -14.94 -6.84 -1.41
C ASP A 106 -15.18 -8.24 -0.84
N GLY A 107 -14.42 -8.66 0.18
CA GLY A 107 -14.56 -9.95 0.85
C GLY A 107 -14.11 -11.17 0.03
N LYS A 108 -13.59 -10.97 -1.18
CA LYS A 108 -13.24 -12.03 -2.14
C LYS A 108 -11.75 -12.29 -2.22
N ARG A 109 -10.91 -11.32 -1.84
CA ARG A 109 -9.45 -11.42 -1.91
C ARG A 109 -8.82 -11.32 -0.53
N PHE A 110 -7.72 -12.05 -0.33
CA PHE A 110 -6.97 -11.96 0.92
C PHE A 110 -6.01 -10.78 0.87
N GLY A 111 -5.94 -10.06 2.00
CA GLY A 111 -5.11 -8.89 2.18
C GLY A 111 -5.61 -7.66 1.43
N TYR A 112 -5.28 -6.49 1.98
CA TYR A 112 -5.42 -5.23 1.28
C TYR A 112 -4.23 -5.07 0.33
N ALA A 113 -4.46 -4.51 -0.85
CA ALA A 113 -3.35 -3.98 -1.65
C ALA A 113 -2.60 -2.90 -0.85
N SER A 114 -1.32 -2.69 -1.16
CA SER A 114 -0.61 -1.56 -0.56
C SER A 114 -1.19 -0.25 -1.06
N PHE A 115 -1.42 -0.15 -2.38
CA PHE A 115 -1.87 1.05 -3.04
C PHE A 115 -3.19 0.77 -3.78
N LYS A 116 -4.27 1.44 -3.37
CA LYS A 116 -5.56 1.38 -4.06
C LYS A 116 -5.83 2.71 -4.75
N VAL A 117 -6.02 2.68 -6.06
CA VAL A 117 -6.71 3.73 -6.82
C VAL A 117 -8.17 3.31 -6.93
N SER A 118 -9.07 4.18 -6.52
CA SER A 118 -10.51 3.89 -6.46
C SER A 118 -11.13 3.68 -7.83
N ASP A 119 -12.18 2.85 -7.88
CA ASP A 119 -12.77 2.32 -9.12
C ASP A 119 -13.38 3.41 -10.01
N ASP A 120 -13.70 4.57 -9.45
CA ASP A 120 -14.29 5.74 -10.11
C ASP A 120 -13.24 6.75 -10.63
N VAL A 121 -11.95 6.54 -10.35
CA VAL A 121 -10.87 7.35 -10.90
C VAL A 121 -10.74 7.09 -12.40
N THR A 122 -10.76 8.15 -13.18
CA THR A 122 -10.69 8.12 -14.65
C THR A 122 -9.31 8.49 -15.20
N SER A 123 -8.45 9.09 -14.38
CA SER A 123 -7.09 9.45 -14.77
C SER A 123 -6.13 9.41 -13.58
N PHE A 124 -5.01 8.73 -13.75
CA PHE A 124 -3.98 8.59 -12.73
C PHE A 124 -2.66 8.17 -13.39
N TYR A 125 -1.54 8.68 -12.88
CA TYR A 125 -0.21 8.33 -13.34
C TYR A 125 0.67 7.97 -12.15
N ALA A 126 1.38 6.84 -12.23
CA ALA A 126 2.44 6.53 -11.28
C ALA A 126 3.68 5.93 -11.95
N VAL A 127 4.86 6.22 -11.39
CA VAL A 127 6.13 5.67 -11.88
C VAL A 127 7.12 5.37 -10.76
N GLY A 128 7.79 4.22 -10.86
CA GLY A 128 8.84 3.80 -9.93
C GLY A 128 8.29 3.40 -8.56
N LEU A 129 7.52 2.33 -8.49
CA LEU A 129 6.85 1.88 -7.26
C LEU A 129 7.48 0.59 -6.74
N GLY A 130 7.71 0.49 -5.44
CA GLY A 130 8.18 -0.71 -4.75
C GLY A 130 7.24 -1.12 -3.63
N VAL A 131 6.72 -2.35 -3.67
CA VAL A 131 5.86 -2.90 -2.61
C VAL A 131 6.45 -4.20 -2.08
N TYR A 132 6.73 -4.23 -0.78
CA TYR A 132 7.43 -5.33 -0.14
C TYR A 132 6.52 -6.10 0.80
N LEU A 133 6.65 -7.43 0.75
CA LEU A 133 5.93 -8.35 1.63
C LEU A 133 6.93 -9.03 2.57
N TYR A 134 6.67 -8.93 3.87
CA TYR A 134 7.36 -9.71 4.88
C TYR A 134 6.35 -10.32 5.86
N ASN A 135 6.04 -11.60 5.63
CA ASN A 135 5.16 -12.37 6.50
C ASN A 135 5.94 -12.90 7.71
N ARG A 136 6.31 -11.99 8.63
CA ARG A 136 7.13 -12.30 9.81
C ARG A 136 6.36 -13.13 10.83
N ASP A 137 5.16 -12.68 11.20
CA ASP A 137 4.47 -13.20 12.38
C ASP A 137 3.45 -14.29 12.05
N ASN A 138 2.89 -14.30 10.83
CA ASN A 138 1.94 -15.34 10.42
C ASN A 138 1.79 -15.57 8.89
N SER A 139 0.99 -16.60 8.63
CA SER A 139 0.43 -17.20 7.42
C SER A 139 -0.42 -16.38 6.48
N ILE A 140 0.01 -15.22 5.99
CA ILE A 140 -0.93 -14.25 5.42
C ILE A 140 -0.79 -14.13 3.90
N PRO A 141 -1.70 -14.71 3.10
CA PRO A 141 -1.69 -14.51 1.66
C PRO A 141 -2.08 -13.07 1.32
N MET A 142 -1.45 -12.53 0.28
CA MET A 142 -1.79 -11.25 -0.30
C MET A 142 -2.14 -11.43 -1.78
N TYR A 143 -3.25 -10.84 -2.22
CA TYR A 143 -3.66 -10.98 -3.62
C TYR A 143 -2.72 -10.21 -4.55
N CYS A 144 -2.69 -8.88 -4.44
CA CYS A 144 -1.87 -8.03 -5.29
C CYS A 144 -1.29 -6.85 -4.52
N ALA A 145 -0.22 -6.25 -5.04
CA ALA A 145 0.41 -5.07 -4.45
C ALA A 145 -0.35 -3.78 -4.68
N MET A 146 -1.00 -3.66 -5.85
CA MET A 146 -1.69 -2.46 -6.26
C MET A 146 -3.02 -2.80 -6.95
N GLU A 147 -4.04 -2.02 -6.66
CA GLU A 147 -5.36 -2.12 -7.29
C GLU A 147 -5.66 -0.83 -8.02
N VAL A 148 -6.01 -0.91 -9.31
CA VAL A 148 -6.35 0.26 -10.15
C VAL A 148 -7.54 -0.05 -11.07
N PRO A 149 -8.24 0.96 -11.59
CA PRO A 149 -9.20 0.78 -12.68
C PRO A 149 -8.53 0.27 -13.97
N ASP A 150 -9.13 -0.73 -14.63
CA ASP A 150 -8.74 -1.22 -15.96
C ASP A 150 -9.37 -0.34 -17.05
N ILE A 151 -8.85 0.87 -17.21
CA ILE A 151 -9.30 1.84 -18.21
C ILE A 151 -8.12 2.58 -18.84
N GLU A 152 -8.33 3.20 -20.01
CA GLU A 152 -7.38 4.14 -20.58
C GLU A 152 -7.26 5.40 -19.70
N GLY A 153 -6.04 5.94 -19.55
CA GLY A 153 -5.76 7.12 -18.73
C GLY A 153 -5.36 6.82 -17.27
N VAL A 154 -5.44 5.56 -16.83
CA VAL A 154 -4.86 5.09 -15.57
C VAL A 154 -3.61 4.27 -15.89
N HIS A 155 -2.44 4.89 -15.69
CA HIS A 155 -1.15 4.34 -16.10
C HIS A 155 -0.22 4.12 -14.92
N VAL A 156 0.43 2.95 -14.90
CA VAL A 156 1.50 2.64 -13.94
C VAL A 156 2.74 2.17 -14.69
N HIS A 157 3.87 2.82 -14.44
CA HIS A 157 5.15 2.47 -15.02
C HIS A 157 6.14 2.00 -13.96
N ASN A 158 6.87 0.92 -14.25
CA ASN A 158 7.94 0.42 -13.40
C ASN A 158 7.52 0.18 -11.94
N ILE A 159 6.58 -0.74 -11.73
CA ILE A 159 6.26 -1.27 -10.40
C ILE A 159 7.03 -2.59 -10.18
N ILE A 160 7.54 -2.77 -8.95
CA ILE A 160 8.17 -4.00 -8.49
C ILE A 160 7.53 -4.44 -7.17
N THR A 161 7.29 -5.74 -7.05
CA THR A 161 7.00 -6.39 -5.78
C THR A 161 8.20 -7.23 -5.37
N ALA A 162 8.49 -7.25 -4.07
CA ALA A 162 9.56 -8.07 -3.52
C ALA A 162 9.05 -8.87 -2.33
N TYR A 163 9.40 -10.15 -2.32
CA TYR A 163 9.07 -11.02 -1.22
C TYR A 163 10.28 -11.16 -0.31
N LEU A 164 10.29 -10.42 0.80
CA LEU A 164 11.45 -10.36 1.67
C LEU A 164 11.66 -11.68 2.40
N ASN A 165 10.63 -12.20 3.08
CA ASN A 165 10.66 -13.48 3.78
C ASN A 165 9.25 -13.93 4.26
N GLY A 166 9.10 -15.18 4.73
CA GLY A 166 7.87 -15.73 5.34
C GLY A 166 7.20 -16.85 4.53
N PHE A 167 5.86 -16.96 4.60
CA PHE A 167 4.96 -17.68 3.65
C PHE A 167 3.53 -17.10 3.68
N PRO A 168 2.65 -17.26 2.66
CA PRO A 168 2.82 -17.96 1.39
C PRO A 168 3.24 -17.08 0.19
N GLY A 169 3.35 -15.76 0.36
CA GLY A 169 3.71 -14.83 -0.71
C GLY A 169 2.54 -14.03 -1.29
N MET A 170 2.73 -13.48 -2.49
CA MET A 170 1.79 -12.59 -3.19
C MET A 170 1.44 -13.14 -4.57
N LYS A 171 0.17 -13.08 -4.97
CA LYS A 171 -0.31 -13.70 -6.22
C LYS A 171 0.04 -12.90 -7.48
N CYS A 172 -0.04 -11.57 -7.44
CA CYS A 172 0.17 -10.70 -8.60
C CYS A 172 0.69 -9.31 -8.19
N VAL A 173 1.07 -8.49 -9.16
CA VAL A 173 1.63 -7.14 -8.96
C VAL A 173 0.52 -6.09 -8.95
N ILE A 174 -0.18 -5.90 -10.08
CA ILE A 174 -1.33 -4.99 -10.21
C ILE A 174 -2.56 -5.81 -10.57
N ASN A 175 -3.69 -5.65 -9.87
CA ASN A 175 -4.95 -6.35 -10.15
C ASN A 175 -4.73 -7.87 -10.28
N GLU A 176 -4.71 -8.42 -11.51
CA GLU A 176 -4.39 -9.82 -11.82
C GLU A 176 -3.10 -10.00 -12.67
N ALA A 177 -2.42 -8.89 -12.97
CA ALA A 177 -1.22 -8.83 -13.79
C ALA A 177 0.07 -9.05 -12.99
N GLY A 178 1.10 -9.56 -13.67
CA GLY A 178 2.40 -9.87 -13.08
C GLY A 178 2.44 -11.21 -12.37
N ASP A 179 3.63 -11.81 -12.33
CA ASP A 179 3.83 -13.15 -11.78
C ASP A 179 3.75 -13.17 -10.25
N SER A 180 3.32 -14.32 -9.71
CA SER A 180 3.31 -14.58 -8.27
C SER A 180 4.73 -14.69 -7.71
N ILE A 181 4.93 -14.18 -6.51
CA ILE A 181 6.15 -14.35 -5.72
C ILE A 181 5.84 -15.25 -4.52
N ILE A 182 6.43 -16.45 -4.49
CA ILE A 182 6.09 -17.51 -3.53
C ILE A 182 7.31 -18.06 -2.78
N SER A 183 8.52 -17.55 -3.05
CA SER A 183 9.72 -17.85 -2.28
C SER A 183 10.53 -16.59 -1.90
N PRO A 184 11.14 -16.56 -0.69
CA PRO A 184 11.91 -15.42 -0.23
C PRO A 184 13.00 -14.98 -1.23
N GLY A 185 13.15 -13.68 -1.40
CA GLY A 185 14.05 -13.04 -2.35
C GLY A 185 13.49 -12.91 -3.78
N GLN A 186 12.35 -13.52 -4.09
CA GLN A 186 11.72 -13.33 -5.41
C GLN A 186 11.19 -11.90 -5.59
N THR A 187 11.25 -11.46 -6.84
CA THR A 187 10.65 -10.19 -7.28
C THR A 187 9.82 -10.41 -8.52
N SER A 188 8.72 -9.67 -8.66
CA SER A 188 7.93 -9.58 -9.88
C SER A 188 7.80 -8.12 -10.28
N LYS A 189 7.80 -7.85 -11.59
CA LYS A 189 7.86 -6.48 -12.13
C LYS A 189 6.86 -6.32 -13.25
N ILE A 190 6.27 -5.13 -13.34
CA ILE A 190 5.54 -4.65 -14.50
C ILE A 190 6.18 -3.34 -14.92
N LEU A 191 6.65 -3.26 -16.16
CA LEU A 191 7.29 -2.07 -16.71
C LEU A 191 6.26 -1.04 -17.15
N ASP A 192 5.11 -1.52 -17.64
CA ASP A 192 4.04 -0.69 -18.18
C ASP A 192 2.70 -1.38 -17.94
N TYR A 193 1.71 -0.63 -17.46
CA TYR A 193 0.35 -1.09 -17.21
C TYR A 193 -0.66 -0.01 -17.58
N GLU A 194 -1.66 -0.36 -18.37
CA GLU A 194 -2.85 0.46 -18.66
C GLU A 194 -4.00 -0.43 -19.14
N ASN A 195 -5.23 -0.14 -18.72
CA ASN A 195 -6.43 -0.80 -19.25
C ASN A 195 -6.34 -2.35 -19.25
N GLY A 196 -5.81 -2.92 -18.15
CA GLY A 196 -5.59 -4.36 -18.01
C GLY A 196 -4.47 -4.95 -18.89
N GLN A 197 -3.84 -4.17 -19.76
CA GLN A 197 -2.70 -4.58 -20.58
C GLN A 197 -1.39 -4.28 -19.85
N TRP A 198 -0.40 -5.17 -19.99
CA TRP A 198 0.87 -5.01 -19.30
C TRP A 198 2.05 -5.69 -20.00
N ARG A 199 3.26 -5.25 -19.67
CA ARG A 199 4.54 -5.84 -20.08
C ARG A 199 5.64 -5.67 -19.05
#